data_AF-A0A971KGG1-F1
#
_entry.id   AF-A0A971KGG1-F1
#
_cell.length_a   1.000
_cell.length_b   1.000
_cell.length_c   1.000
_cell.angle_alpha   90.00
_cell.angle_beta   90.00
_cell.angle_gamma   90.00
#
_symmetry.space_group_name_H-M   'P 1'
#
loop_
_entity.id
_entity.type
_entity.pdbx_description
1 polymer ?
#
loop_
_entity_poly.entity_id
_entity_poly.type
_entity_poly.pdbx_seq_one_letter_code
_entity_poly.pdbx_strand_id
1 'polypeptide(L)'
;MLHAVDGVNFSIERGKTLGIVGESGCGKTTLGRTILRLVEPTSGSIVLDGKDITKCSRREMKKIRKDLQIIFQDPFSSLDPRNT
;
A
#
# COMPACT_ATOMS: atom_id res chain seq x y z
N MET A 1 -14.49 18.26 -1.26
CA MET A 1 -13.14 17.84 -1.73
C MET A 1 -13.27 16.44 -2.31
N LEU A 2 -12.55 16.12 -3.38
CA LEU A 2 -12.50 14.76 -3.90
C LEU A 2 -11.48 13.96 -3.09
N HIS A 3 -11.90 12.85 -2.48
CA HIS A 3 -11.03 11.96 -1.71
C HIS A 3 -10.79 10.67 -2.52
N ALA A 4 -9.52 10.33 -2.76
CA ALA A 4 -9.17 9.11 -3.49
C ALA A 4 -9.43 7.84 -2.67
N VAL A 5 -9.39 7.94 -1.35
CA VAL A 5 -9.73 6.87 -0.40
C VAL A 5 -10.45 7.53 0.77
N ASP A 6 -11.65 7.08 1.10
CA ASP A 6 -12.48 7.66 2.16
C ASP A 6 -13.18 6.56 2.97
N GLY A 7 -13.02 6.59 4.30
CA GLY A 7 -13.72 5.69 5.22
C GLY A 7 -13.50 4.18 5.05
N VAL A 8 -12.45 3.75 4.35
CA VAL A 8 -12.22 2.34 4.05
C VAL A 8 -11.69 1.57 5.27
N ASN A 9 -12.40 0.51 5.67
CA ASN A 9 -12.00 -0.38 6.77
C ASN A 9 -12.11 -1.84 6.32
N PHE A 10 -11.03 -2.61 6.45
CA PHE A 10 -11.03 -4.05 6.23
C PHE A 10 -9.88 -4.71 6.99
N SER A 11 -10.01 -6.01 7.22
CA SER A 11 -8.96 -6.88 7.75
C SER A 11 -8.72 -8.02 6.79
N ILE A 12 -7.46 -8.41 6.60
CA ILE A 12 -7.08 -9.57 5.80
C ILE A 12 -6.43 -10.58 6.74
N GLU A 13 -7.07 -11.73 6.90
CA GLU A 13 -6.51 -12.82 7.70
C GLU A 13 -5.31 -13.46 6.98
N ARG A 14 -4.41 -14.07 7.77
CA ARG A 14 -3.25 -14.79 7.25
C ARG A 14 -3.70 -15.89 6.28
N GLY A 15 -3.09 -15.93 5.10
CA GLY A 15 -3.40 -16.92 4.06
C GLY A 15 -4.67 -16.60 3.24
N LYS A 16 -5.30 -15.44 3.46
CA LYS A 16 -6.41 -14.96 2.63
C LYS A 16 -5.93 -13.95 1.59
N THR A 17 -6.69 -13.85 0.51
CA THR A 17 -6.47 -12.89 -0.57
C THR A 17 -7.63 -11.91 -0.61
N LEU A 18 -7.34 -10.62 -0.67
CA LEU A 18 -8.33 -9.56 -0.87
C LEU A 18 -8.26 -9.05 -2.32
N GLY A 19 -9.39 -9.08 -3.03
CA GLY A 19 -9.56 -8.43 -4.32
C GLY A 19 -10.21 -7.07 -4.16
N ILE A 20 -9.65 -6.03 -4.79
CA ILE A 20 -10.23 -4.68 -4.82
C ILE A 20 -10.65 -4.37 -6.26
N VAL A 21 -11.94 -4.17 -6.49
CA VAL A 21 -12.53 -3.90 -7.80
C VAL A 21 -13.26 -2.56 -7.82
N GLY A 22 -13.39 -1.95 -9.00
CA GLY A 22 -14.04 -0.66 -9.18
C GLY A 22 -13.59 0.02 -10.48
N GLU A 23 -14.26 1.10 -10.86
CA GLU A 23 -14.02 1.84 -12.11
C GLU A 23 -12.63 2.49 -12.16
N SER A 24 -12.16 2.83 -13.36
CA SER A 24 -10.90 3.58 -13.52
C SER A 24 -10.97 4.89 -12.72
N GLY A 25 -9.90 5.24 -12.01
CA GLY A 25 -9.85 6.46 -11.19
C GLY A 25 -10.52 6.38 -9.81
N CYS A 26 -11.20 5.29 -9.45
CA CYS A 26 -11.91 5.18 -8.16
C CYS A 26 -11.00 4.99 -6.92
N GLY A 27 -9.68 5.14 -7.06
CA GLY A 27 -8.75 5.12 -5.91
C GLY A 27 -8.06 3.80 -5.55
N LYS A 28 -8.28 2.70 -6.30
CA LYS A 28 -7.68 1.38 -6.03
C LYS A 28 -6.14 1.42 -5.90
N THR A 29 -5.48 2.06 -6.86
CA THR A 29 -4.02 2.21 -6.88
C THR A 29 -3.52 3.05 -5.71
N THR A 30 -4.27 4.10 -5.34
CA THR A 30 -3.97 4.91 -4.17
C THR A 30 -4.08 4.09 -2.90
N LEU A 31 -5.17 3.34 -2.72
CA LEU A 31 -5.38 2.45 -1.57
C LEU A 31 -4.24 1.42 -1.43
N GLY A 32 -3.88 0.72 -2.51
CA GLY A 32 -2.78 -0.25 -2.50
C GLY A 32 -1.44 0.37 -2.10
N ARG A 33 -1.12 1.56 -2.65
CA ARG A 33 0.10 2.30 -2.28
C ARG A 33 0.06 2.83 -0.85
N THR A 34 -1.10 3.21 -0.33
CA THR A 34 -1.28 3.67 1.05
C THR A 34 -1.06 2.55 2.05
N ILE A 35 -1.55 1.32 1.79
CA ILE A 35 -1.31 0.14 2.64
C ILE A 35 0.20 -0.11 2.84
N LEU A 36 1.00 0.07 1.79
CA LEU A 36 2.45 -0.09 1.80
C LEU A 36 3.20 1.14 2.35
N ARG A 37 2.47 2.19 2.75
CA ARG A 37 2.98 3.53 3.06
C ARG A 37 3.94 4.06 2.00
N LEU A 38 3.63 3.83 0.72
CA LEU A 38 4.26 4.55 -0.40
C LEU A 38 3.60 5.92 -0.60
N VAL A 39 2.35 6.03 -0.15
CA VAL A 39 1.62 7.28 0.05
C VAL A 39 1.22 7.31 1.52
N GLU A 40 1.50 8.39 2.24
CA GLU A 40 1.11 8.51 3.65
C GLU A 40 -0.41 8.69 3.75
N PRO A 41 -1.10 7.96 4.66
CA PRO A 41 -2.52 8.18 4.91
C PRO A 41 -2.74 9.55 5.55
N THR A 42 -3.80 10.25 5.16
CA THR A 42 -4.19 11.51 5.82
C THR A 42 -4.68 11.29 7.25
N SER A 43 -5.34 10.15 7.51
CA SER A 43 -5.82 9.74 8.83
C SER A 43 -6.01 8.21 8.88
N GLY A 44 -6.30 7.68 10.07
CA GLY A 44 -6.49 6.25 10.30
C GLY A 44 -5.20 5.50 10.64
N SER A 45 -5.29 4.17 10.68
CA SER A 45 -4.19 3.28 11.07
C SER A 45 -4.08 2.09 10.13
N ILE A 46 -2.86 1.60 9.92
CA ILE A 46 -2.57 0.39 9.16
C ILE A 46 -1.85 -0.55 10.14
N VAL A 47 -2.43 -1.71 10.39
CA VAL A 47 -1.89 -2.68 11.34
C VAL A 47 -1.40 -3.91 10.58
N LEU A 48 -0.10 -4.20 10.70
CA LEU A 48 0.53 -5.37 10.11
C LEU A 48 1.05 -6.27 11.23
N ASP A 49 0.60 -7.53 11.28
CA ASP A 49 0.98 -8.50 12.31
C ASP A 49 0.90 -7.92 13.75
N GLY A 50 -0.18 -7.19 14.04
CA GLY A 50 -0.43 -6.57 15.34
C GLY A 50 0.33 -5.25 15.60
N LYS A 51 1.20 -4.80 14.69
CA LYS A 51 1.93 -3.54 14.79
C LYS A 51 1.27 -2.45 13.95
N ASP A 52 0.92 -1.32 14.57
CA ASP A 52 0.52 -0.11 13.84
C ASP A 52 1.72 0.49 13.10
N ILE A 53 1.75 0.32 11.78
CA ILE A 53 2.86 0.76 10.96
C ILE A 53 2.77 2.23 10.59
N THR A 54 1.66 2.94 10.85
CA THR A 54 1.55 4.39 10.53
C THR A 54 2.44 5.25 11.41
N LYS A 55 2.71 4.78 12.64
CA LYS A 55 3.57 5.45 13.62
C LYS A 55 5.05 5.07 13.51
N CYS A 56 5.39 4.12 12.62
CA CYS A 56 6.77 3.67 12.44
C CYS A 56 7.65 4.76 11.82
N SER A 57 8.87 4.88 12.33
CA SER A 57 9.92 5.70 11.74
C SER A 57 10.33 5.21 10.35
N ARG A 58 11.00 6.05 9.56
CA ARG A 58 11.54 5.66 8.25
C ARG A 58 12.46 4.43 8.33
N ARG A 59 13.26 4.31 9.40
CA ARG A 59 14.18 3.19 9.62
C ARG A 59 13.43 1.89 9.87
N GLU A 60 12.36 1.92 10.64
CA GLU A 60 11.51 0.76 10.88
C GLU A 60 10.74 0.36 9.62
N MET A 61 10.18 1.35 8.90
CA MET A 61 9.51 1.11 7.63
C MET A 61 10.44 0.46 6.60
N LYS A 62 11.73 0.82 6.56
CA LYS A 62 12.70 0.17 5.69
C LYS A 62 12.85 -1.33 5.98
N LYS A 63 12.68 -1.76 7.23
CA LYS A 63 12.69 -3.18 7.60
C LYS A 63 11.38 -3.85 7.19
N ILE A 64 10.25 -3.24 7.52
CA ILE A 64 8.89 -3.75 7.20
C ILE A 64 8.70 -3.94 5.69
N ARG A 65 9.24 -3.05 4.86
CA ARG A 65 9.18 -3.17 3.39
C ARG A 65 9.94 -4.36 2.81
N LYS A 66 10.72 -5.09 3.61
CA LYS A 66 11.27 -6.38 3.17
C LYS A 66 10.19 -7.46 3.12
N ASP A 67 9.20 -7.36 4.02
CA ASP A 67 8.10 -8.31 4.14
C ASP A 67 6.87 -7.89 3.31
N LEU A 68 6.87 -6.66 2.78
CA LEU A 68 5.82 -6.11 1.93
C LEU A 68 6.35 -5.85 0.51
N GLN A 69 6.02 -6.74 -0.43
CA GLN A 69 6.41 -6.61 -1.84
C GLN A 69 5.24 -6.11 -2.69
N ILE A 70 5.55 -5.31 -3.72
CA ILE A 70 4.57 -4.79 -4.67
C ILE A 70 4.95 -5.20 -6.10
N ILE A 71 3.95 -5.61 -6.86
CA ILE A 71 4.02 -5.73 -8.31
C ILE A 71 3.19 -4.59 -8.88
N PHE A 72 3.82 -3.68 -9.62
CA PHE A 72 3.12 -2.52 -10.20
C PHE A 72 2.34 -2.93 -11.45
N GLN A 73 1.23 -2.22 -11.71
CA GLN A 73 0.37 -2.47 -12.88
C GLN A 73 1.12 -2.33 -14.21
N ASP A 74 2.12 -1.43 -14.28
CA ASP A 74 3.08 -1.36 -15.37
C ASP A 74 4.46 -1.77 -14.84
N PRO A 75 4.82 -3.06 -14.90
CA PRO A 75 6.10 -3.54 -14.38
C PRO A 75 7.29 -3.05 -15.21
N PHE A 76 7.08 -2.68 -16.48
CA PHE A 76 8.16 -2.25 -17.38
C PHE A 76 8.62 -0.82 -17.09
N SER A 77 7.71 0.06 -16.69
CA SER A 77 8.04 1.42 -16.25
C SER A 77 8.91 1.50 -14.98
N SER A 78 9.02 0.39 -14.23
CA SER A 78 9.80 0.32 -12.98
C SER A 78 11.22 -0.24 -13.13
N LEU A 79 11.61 -0.65 -14.35
CA LEU A 79 12.97 -1.09 -14.68
C LEU A 79 13.79 0.13 -15.13
N ASP A 80 14.85 0.49 -14.39
CA ASP A 80 15.87 1.42 -14.91
C ASP A 80 16.68 0.66 -15.98
N PRO A 81 16.75 1.14 -17.25
CA PRO A 81 17.48 0.45 -18.31
C PRO A 81 19.00 0.41 -18.11
N ARG A 82 19.53 1.04 -17.07
CA ARG A 82 20.98 1.27 -16.88
C ARG A 82 21.74 0.15 -16.16
N ASN A 83 21.47 -1.09 -16.55
CA ASN A 83 22.40 -2.21 -16.31
C ASN A 83 22.44 -3.10 -17.58
N THR A 84 23.06 -2.57 -18.63
CA THR A 84 23.83 -3.34 -19.61
C THR A 84 25.26 -2.91 -19.54
#